data_AF-A3MUC5-F1
#
_entry.id   AF-A3MUC5-F1
#
_cell.length_a   1.000
_cell.length_b   1.000
_cell.length_c   1.000
_cell.angle_alpha   90.00
_cell.angle_beta   90.00
_cell.angle_gamma   90.00
#
_symmetry.space_group_name_H-M   'P 1'
#
loop_
_entity.id
_entity.type
_entity.pdbx_description
1 polymer ?
#
loop_
_entity_poly.entity_id
_entity_poly.type
_entity_poly.pdbx_seq_one_letter_code
_entity_poly.pdbx_strand_id
1 'polypeptide(L)'
;MRRLLIALLVLLTVAYLGINAVGLPPLLVAENLALAAAYAALALALARRWSRTSLIILLFLLAFNAGRVSRSVWSPTTGWAPLALEHVPLLAYLLILSILTAVALARQ
;
A
#
# COMPACT_ATOMS: atom_id res chain seq x y z
N MET A 1 -2.49 14.61 -11.17
CA MET A 1 -1.99 13.94 -9.96
C MET A 1 -3.09 13.40 -9.05
N ARG A 2 -4.03 14.24 -8.58
CA ARG A 2 -5.08 13.83 -7.61
C ARG A 2 -5.89 12.59 -8.02
N ARG A 3 -6.53 12.62 -9.20
CA ARG A 3 -7.36 11.50 -9.69
C ARG A 3 -6.55 10.20 -9.85
N LEU A 4 -5.33 10.31 -10.36
CA LEU A 4 -4.40 9.19 -10.50
C LEU A 4 -4.07 8.56 -9.14
N LEU A 5 -3.65 9.36 -8.15
CA LEU A 5 -3.34 8.86 -6.81
C LEU A 5 -4.55 8.17 -6.15
N ILE A 6 -5.74 8.76 -6.29
CA ILE A 6 -6.97 8.14 -5.76
C ILE A 6 -7.25 6.81 -6.45
N ALA A 7 -7.20 6.75 -7.79
CA ALA A 7 -7.42 5.52 -8.54
C ALA A 7 -6.41 4.42 -8.15
N LEU A 8 -5.15 4.79 -7.99
CA LEU A 8 -4.10 3.87 -7.55
C LEU A 8 -4.31 3.38 -6.11
N LEU A 9 -4.81 4.22 -5.19
CA LEU A 9 -5.15 3.77 -3.84
C LEU A 9 -6.35 2.84 -3.81
N VAL A 10 -7.35 3.09 -4.65
CA VAL A 10 -8.50 2.18 -4.81
C VAL A 10 -8.02 0.84 -5.35
N LEU A 11 -7.15 0.83 -6.35
CA LEU A 11 -6.58 -0.41 -6.88
C LEU A 11 -5.77 -1.17 -5.81
N LEU A 12 -4.97 -0.47 -5.00
CA LEU A 12 -4.23 -1.06 -3.88
C LEU A 12 -5.17 -1.67 -2.84
N THR A 13 -6.26 -0.97 -2.53
CA THR A 13 -7.30 -1.45 -1.62
C THR A 13 -7.90 -2.75 -2.13
N VAL A 14 -8.30 -2.78 -3.41
CA VAL A 14 -8.87 -3.98 -4.04
C VAL A 14 -7.86 -5.14 -4.03
N ALA A 15 -6.58 -4.88 -4.29
CA ALA A 15 -5.55 -5.91 -4.23
C ALA A 15 -5.42 -6.53 -2.82
N TYR A 16 -5.41 -5.69 -1.76
CA TYR A 16 -5.38 -6.18 -0.38
C TYR A 16 -6.64 -6.94 0.04
N LEU A 17 -7.80 -6.63 -0.55
CA LEU A 17 -9.01 -7.42 -0.33
C LEU A 17 -8.95 -8.75 -1.10
N GLY A 18 -8.56 -8.70 -2.37
CA GLY A 18 -8.56 -9.84 -3.29
C GLY A 18 -7.57 -10.94 -2.88
N ILE A 19 -6.40 -10.58 -2.34
CA ILE A 19 -5.41 -11.58 -1.91
C ILE A 19 -5.92 -12.46 -0.76
N ASN A 20 -6.93 -12.03 0.00
CA ASN A 20 -7.49 -12.87 1.06
C ASN A 20 -8.26 -14.08 0.52
N ALA A 21 -8.60 -14.11 -0.77
CA ALA A 21 -9.27 -15.24 -1.42
C ALA A 21 -8.35 -16.47 -1.61
N VAL A 22 -7.02 -16.33 -1.47
CA VAL A 22 -6.06 -17.44 -1.69
C VAL A 22 -5.79 -18.29 -0.44
N GLY A 23 -6.58 -18.13 0.63
CA GLY A 23 -6.48 -18.98 1.83
C GLY A 23 -5.29 -18.62 2.74
N LEU A 24 -5.14 -17.35 3.07
CA LEU A 24 -4.05 -16.87 3.94
C LEU A 24 -4.29 -17.23 5.43
N PRO A 25 -3.22 -17.36 6.23
CA PRO A 25 -3.31 -17.42 7.68
C PRO A 25 -4.15 -16.27 8.28
N PRO A 26 -4.95 -16.50 9.35
CA PRO A 26 -5.89 -15.51 9.89
C PRO A 26 -5.27 -14.17 10.24
N LEU A 27 -4.04 -14.17 10.77
CA LEU A 27 -3.33 -12.93 11.13
C LEU A 27 -3.01 -12.09 9.89
N LEU A 28 -2.60 -12.72 8.79
CA LEU A 28 -2.32 -12.03 7.53
C LEU A 28 -3.60 -11.49 6.88
N VAL A 29 -4.71 -12.22 7.00
CA VAL A 29 -6.03 -11.72 6.57
C VAL A 29 -6.39 -10.46 7.35
N ALA A 30 -6.27 -10.48 8.69
CA ALA A 30 -6.57 -9.32 9.52
C ALA A 30 -5.69 -8.11 9.17
N GLU A 31 -4.40 -8.33 8.94
CA GLU A 31 -3.47 -7.26 8.54
C GLU A 31 -3.82 -6.67 7.17
N ASN A 32 -4.13 -7.52 6.18
CA ASN A 32 -4.54 -7.07 4.85
C ASN A 32 -5.85 -6.29 4.88
N LEU A 33 -6.82 -6.72 5.69
CA LEU A 33 -8.09 -6.01 5.88
C LEU A 33 -7.87 -4.64 6.53
N ALA A 34 -6.99 -4.55 7.53
CA ALA A 34 -6.64 -3.29 8.17
C ALA A 34 -5.98 -2.31 7.17
N LEU A 35 -5.04 -2.80 6.36
CA LEU A 35 -4.39 -2.00 5.32
C LEU A 35 -5.38 -1.56 4.24
N ALA A 36 -6.26 -2.46 3.78
CA ALA A 36 -7.32 -2.13 2.82
C ALA A 36 -8.23 -1.02 3.36
N ALA A 37 -8.69 -1.15 4.61
CA ALA A 37 -9.53 -0.14 5.25
C ALA A 37 -8.82 1.23 5.35
N ALA A 38 -7.53 1.23 5.72
CA ALA A 38 -6.73 2.45 5.81
C ALA A 38 -6.56 3.12 4.44
N TYR A 39 -6.24 2.36 3.39
CA TYR A 39 -6.11 2.90 2.03
C TYR A 39 -7.43 3.39 1.46
N ALA A 40 -8.54 2.69 1.72
CA ALA A 40 -9.88 3.13 1.35
C ALA A 40 -10.26 4.46 2.03
N ALA A 41 -10.00 4.56 3.34
CA ALA A 41 -10.26 5.77 4.11
C ALA A 41 -9.45 6.96 3.59
N LEU A 42 -8.17 6.75 3.26
CA LEU A 42 -7.31 7.80 2.69
C LEU A 42 -7.70 8.17 1.26
N ALA A 43 -8.09 7.21 0.42
CA ALA A 43 -8.63 7.47 -0.90
C ALA A 43 -9.88 8.34 -0.82
N LEU A 44 -10.81 8.01 0.09
CA LEU A 44 -12.02 8.79 0.34
C LEU A 44 -11.70 10.18 0.90
N ALA A 45 -10.77 10.30 1.84
CA ALA A 45 -10.34 11.56 2.41
C ALA A 45 -9.77 12.50 1.32
N LEU A 46 -8.87 11.98 0.47
CA LEU A 46 -8.29 12.73 -0.65
C LEU A 46 -9.31 13.05 -1.75
N ALA A 47 -10.31 12.20 -1.96
CA ALA A 47 -11.42 12.45 -2.88
C ALA A 47 -12.35 13.56 -2.37
N ARG A 48 -12.61 13.62 -1.05
CA ARG A 48 -13.39 14.70 -0.44
C ARG A 48 -12.62 16.01 -0.39
N ARG A 49 -11.39 15.98 0.12
CA ARG A 49 -10.55 17.17 0.27
C ARG A 49 -9.09 16.84 -0.01
N TRP A 50 -8.53 17.50 -1.01
CA TRP A 50 -7.08 17.46 -1.26
C TRP A 50 -6.37 18.26 -0.18
N SER A 51 -5.74 17.58 0.79
CA SER A 51 -5.12 18.22 1.96
C SER A 51 -3.69 17.73 2.19
N ARG A 52 -2.84 18.62 2.71
CA ARG A 52 -1.45 18.33 3.06
C ARG A 52 -1.37 17.23 4.12
N THR A 53 -2.23 17.29 5.14
CA THR A 53 -2.30 16.30 6.21
C THR A 53 -2.60 14.90 5.68
N SER A 54 -3.59 14.75 4.79
CA SER A 54 -3.93 13.45 4.20
C SER A 54 -2.78 12.88 3.36
N LEU A 55 -2.05 13.73 2.63
CA LEU A 55 -0.87 13.32 1.87
C LEU A 55 0.29 12.90 2.77
N ILE A 56 0.53 13.60 3.88
CA ILE A 56 1.56 13.23 4.87
C ILE A 56 1.23 11.86 5.48
N ILE A 57 0.00 11.67 5.97
CA ILE A 57 -0.44 10.40 6.55
C ILE A 57 -0.31 9.27 5.53
N LEU A 58 -0.73 9.52 4.28
CA LEU A 58 -0.60 8.55 3.21
C LEU A 58 0.86 8.18 2.94
N LEU A 59 1.76 9.16 2.87
CA LEU A 59 3.17 8.92 2.63
C LEU A 59 3.79 8.05 3.72
N PHE A 60 3.49 8.33 5.00
CA PHE A 60 3.96 7.51 6.12
C PHE A 60 3.43 6.08 6.04
N LEU A 61 2.13 5.90 5.76
CA LEU A 61 1.53 4.58 5.65
C LEU A 61 2.13 3.76 4.48
N LEU A 62 2.33 4.39 3.32
CA LEU A 62 2.95 3.74 2.16
C LEU A 62 4.42 3.37 2.45
N ALA A 63 5.20 4.26 3.06
CA ALA A 63 6.59 4.01 3.40
C ALA A 63 6.73 2.88 4.43
N PHE A 64 5.89 2.89 5.47
CA PHE A 64 5.85 1.82 6.46
C PHE A 64 5.53 0.47 5.81
N ASN A 65 4.50 0.42 4.97
CA ASN A 65 4.10 -0.82 4.31
C ASN A 65 5.15 -1.28 3.29
N ALA A 66 5.79 -0.37 2.56
CA ALA A 66 6.90 -0.71 1.66
C ALA A 66 8.07 -1.31 2.44
N GLY A 67 8.43 -0.75 3.60
CA GLY A 67 9.45 -1.31 4.48
C GLY A 67 9.08 -2.68 5.08
N ARG A 68 7.79 -2.92 5.32
CA ARG A 68 7.30 -4.25 5.73
C ARG A 68 7.44 -5.27 4.60
N VAL A 69 6.97 -4.94 3.40
CA VAL A 69 7.04 -5.82 2.22
C VAL A 69 8.49 -6.05 1.77
N SER A 70 9.37 -5.05 1.88
CA SER A 70 10.79 -5.19 1.50
C SER A 70 11.53 -6.21 2.35
N ARG A 71 11.18 -6.37 3.64
CA ARG A 71 11.75 -7.42 4.49
C ARG A 71 11.42 -8.82 3.97
N SER A 72 10.20 -9.02 3.46
CA SER A 72 9.78 -10.28 2.85
C SER A 72 10.52 -10.58 1.54
N VAL A 73 11.02 -9.55 0.84
CA VAL A 73 11.86 -9.71 -0.36
C VAL A 73 13.33 -9.96 0.01
N TRP A 74 13.89 -9.21 0.96
CA TRP A 74 15.32 -9.21 1.29
C TRP A 74 15.74 -10.39 2.20
N SER A 75 14.90 -10.78 3.15
CA SER A 75 15.22 -11.84 4.12
C SER A 75 13.98 -12.72 4.32
N PRO A 76 13.71 -13.66 3.38
CA PRO A 76 12.63 -14.61 3.54
C PRO A 76 12.99 -15.56 4.69
N THR A 77 12.44 -15.28 5.87
CA THR A 77 12.65 -16.10 7.06
C THR A 77 11.90 -17.43 6.85
N THR A 78 12.66 -18.51 6.66
CA THR A 78 12.26 -19.94 6.57
C THR A 78 11.43 -20.40 5.36
N GLY A 79 12.05 -20.93 4.30
CA GLY A 79 11.37 -21.79 3.30
C GLY A 79 10.54 -21.09 2.21
N TRP A 80 10.32 -19.77 2.31
CA TRP A 80 9.54 -18.97 1.33
C TRP A 80 10.39 -18.33 0.22
N ALA A 81 11.61 -18.81 -0.03
CA ALA A 81 12.51 -18.23 -1.03
C ALA A 81 11.87 -18.05 -2.45
N PRO A 82 10.99 -18.96 -2.94
CA PRO A 82 10.32 -18.75 -4.23
C PRO A 82 9.30 -17.59 -4.23
N LEU A 83 8.69 -17.30 -3.07
CA LEU A 83 7.59 -16.34 -2.93
C LEU A 83 8.11 -14.89 -2.78
N ALA A 84 9.40 -14.68 -2.54
CA ALA A 84 10.00 -13.34 -2.47
C ALA A 84 9.81 -12.55 -3.78
N LEU A 85 9.90 -13.21 -4.93
CA LEU A 85 9.66 -12.58 -6.24
C LEU A 85 8.21 -12.16 -6.43
N GLU A 86 7.25 -12.87 -5.84
CA GLU A 86 5.83 -12.54 -5.93
C GLU A 86 5.47 -11.24 -5.16
N HIS A 87 6.33 -10.83 -4.22
CA HIS A 87 6.16 -9.58 -3.47
C HIS A 87 6.77 -8.37 -4.19
N VAL A 88 7.63 -8.58 -5.20
CA VAL A 88 8.28 -7.50 -5.96
C VAL A 88 7.28 -6.56 -6.65
N PRO A 89 6.21 -7.05 -7.32
CA PRO A 89 5.20 -6.17 -7.92
C PRO A 89 4.52 -5.26 -6.89
N LEU A 90 4.15 -5.80 -5.72
CA LEU A 90 3.52 -5.02 -4.65
C LEU A 90 4.50 -3.98 -4.09
N LEU A 91 5.77 -4.35 -3.87
CA LEU A 91 6.80 -3.42 -3.42
C LEU A 91 7.00 -2.28 -4.42
N ALA A 92 7.15 -2.59 -5.71
CA ALA A 92 7.28 -1.60 -6.76
C ALA A 92 6.07 -0.65 -6.79
N TYR A 93 4.87 -1.20 -6.66
CA TYR A 93 3.64 -0.43 -6.57
C TYR A 93 3.65 0.55 -5.39
N LEU A 94 3.98 0.08 -4.19
CA LEU A 94 4.06 0.92 -2.98
C LEU A 94 5.11 2.02 -3.11
N LEU A 95 6.25 1.73 -3.73
CA LEU A 95 7.31 2.73 -3.99
C LEU A 95 6.84 3.80 -4.98
N ILE A 96 6.20 3.40 -6.09
CA ILE A 96 5.64 4.34 -7.07
C ILE A 96 4.61 5.24 -6.39
N LEU A 97 3.67 4.69 -5.61
CA LEU A 97 2.68 5.51 -4.89
C LEU A 97 3.35 6.43 -3.86
N SER A 98 4.39 5.97 -3.16
CA SER A 98 5.14 6.80 -2.21
C SER A 98 5.78 7.99 -2.90
N ILE A 99 6.45 7.76 -4.04
CA ILE A 99 7.09 8.82 -4.84
C ILE A 99 6.03 9.79 -5.35
N LEU A 100 4.94 9.30 -5.93
CA LEU A 100 3.85 10.15 -6.43
C LEU A 100 3.22 10.99 -5.30
N THR A 101 3.08 10.42 -4.11
CA THR A 101 2.56 11.12 -2.93
C THR A 101 3.55 12.18 -2.44
N ALA A 102 4.85 11.88 -2.40
CA ALA A 102 5.89 12.85 -2.05
C ALA A 102 5.96 14.01 -3.04
N VAL A 103 5.88 13.73 -4.35
CA VAL A 103 5.82 14.77 -5.40
C VAL A 103 4.54 15.60 -5.27
N ALA A 104 3.40 14.97 -4.97
CA ALA A 104 2.15 15.68 -4.73
C ALA A 104 2.22 16.60 -3.50
N LEU A 105 2.90 16.16 -2.44
CA LEU A 105 3.11 16.94 -1.22
C LEU A 105 4.05 18.12 -1.44
N ALA A 106 5.14 17.92 -2.20
CA ALA A 106 6.11 18.97 -2.50
C ALA A 106 5.56 20.06 -3.44
N ARG A 107 4.50 19.76 -4.20
CA ARG A 107 3.85 20.68 -5.15
C ARG A 107 2.58 21.35 -4.59
N GLN A 108 2.22 21.08 -3.33
CA GLN A 108 1.09 21.69 -2.64
C GLN A 108 1.54 22.96 -1.91
#